data_AF-A0A9D6S2C2-F1
#
_entry.id   AF-A0A9D6S2C2-F1
#
_cell.length_a   1.000
_cell.length_b   1.000
_cell.length_c   1.000
_cell.angle_alpha   90.00
_cell.angle_beta   90.00
_cell.angle_gamma   90.00
#
_symmetry.space_group_name_H-M   'P 1'
#
loop_
_entity.id
_entity.type
_entity.pdbx_description
1 polymer ?
#
loop_
_entity_poly.entity_id
_entity_poly.type
_entity_poly.pdbx_seq_one_letter_code
_entity_poly.pdbx_strand_id
1 'polypeptide(L)'
;MINALLGIKKNMTSTYDARGRRVGATVVEISPNLVTQVKSDRGKDRYNAIQLGVGTKKSVKKPQLGHGKKAGIERGIRWFREIREDGQDLKPGTEIKLDQVFSIGDSVKVTATSKGKGFAGVVKRHGFHGGPKTHGQSDRHRAPGSIGSGTTPGRVYKGKKMAGHMGVETVSVKNLEVTGLDKEKNLLIVKGAVPGSSGSLVKIEKLGKARGYTPPPEEKEEEELPTPEATAPEGGVENAS
;
A
#
# COMPACT_ATOMS: atom_id res chain seq x y z
N MET A 1 -18.29 -5.23 3.92
CA MET A 1 -17.30 -5.58 2.87
C MET A 1 -15.98 -4.95 3.25
N ILE A 2 -14.89 -5.73 3.23
CA ILE A 2 -13.58 -5.23 3.66
C ILE A 2 -12.93 -4.40 2.54
N ASN A 3 -12.47 -3.19 2.85
CA ASN A 3 -11.90 -2.28 1.85
C ASN A 3 -10.41 -2.05 2.06
N ALA A 4 -9.80 -2.61 3.11
CA ALA A 4 -8.39 -2.43 3.39
C ALA A 4 -7.65 -3.73 3.67
N LEU A 5 -6.43 -3.83 3.13
CA LEU A 5 -5.48 -4.92 3.40
C LEU A 5 -4.13 -4.36 3.84
N LEU A 6 -3.36 -5.21 4.51
CA LEU A 6 -1.97 -4.92 4.83
C LEU A 6 -1.06 -5.59 3.81
N GLY A 7 0.05 -4.91 3.50
CA GLY A 7 1.06 -5.40 2.59
C GLY A 7 2.46 -5.00 3.01
N ILE A 8 3.45 -5.51 2.27
CA ILE A 8 4.86 -5.20 2.43
C ILE A 8 5.33 -4.50 1.16
N LYS A 9 5.82 -3.27 1.30
CA LYS A 9 6.43 -2.55 0.18
C LYS A 9 7.70 -3.28 -0.27
N LYS A 10 7.81 -3.68 -1.53
CA LYS A 10 9.00 -4.37 -2.06
C LYS A 10 9.96 -3.40 -2.72
N ASN A 11 9.68 -3.03 -3.95
CA ASN A 11 10.53 -2.20 -4.80
C ASN A 11 9.67 -1.25 -5.64
N MET A 12 10.34 -0.30 -6.27
CA MET A 12 9.74 0.59 -7.24
C MET A 12 10.23 0.18 -8.63
N THR A 13 9.32 0.20 -9.60
CA THR A 13 9.58 -0.09 -11.01
C THR A 13 8.92 0.99 -11.87
N SER A 14 9.07 0.91 -13.19
CA SER A 14 8.27 1.68 -14.12
C SER A 14 7.35 0.75 -14.91
N THR A 15 6.11 1.17 -15.12
CA THR A 15 5.14 0.50 -16.00
C THR A 15 4.62 1.48 -17.04
N TYR A 16 3.86 1.01 -18.02
CA TYR A 16 3.16 1.84 -18.98
C TYR A 16 1.69 1.97 -18.57
N ASP A 17 1.12 3.16 -18.70
CA ASP A 17 -0.32 3.36 -18.55
C ASP A 17 -1.08 2.98 -19.83
N ALA A 18 -2.41 2.97 -19.77
CA ALA A 18 -3.28 2.66 -20.91
C ALA A 18 -3.10 3.63 -22.12
N ARG A 19 -2.39 4.76 -21.94
CA ARG A 19 -2.08 5.74 -22.99
C ARG A 19 -0.63 5.62 -23.50
N GLY A 20 0.06 4.53 -23.14
CA GLY A 20 1.46 4.29 -23.54
C GLY A 20 2.48 5.18 -22.84
N ARG A 21 2.11 5.91 -21.78
CA ARG A 21 3.05 6.76 -21.04
C ARG A 21 3.75 5.94 -19.97
N ARG A 22 5.06 6.13 -19.85
CA ARG A 22 5.86 5.53 -18.78
C ARG A 22 5.54 6.21 -17.45
N VAL A 23 5.09 5.43 -16.47
CA VAL A 23 4.76 5.88 -15.11
C VAL A 23 5.58 5.09 -14.08
N GLY A 24 6.03 5.78 -13.02
CA GLY A 24 6.63 5.10 -11.87
C GLY A 24 5.55 4.34 -11.09
N ALA A 25 5.83 3.11 -10.67
CA ALA A 25 4.93 2.26 -9.91
C ALA A 25 5.67 1.58 -8.75
N THR A 26 4.99 1.38 -7.63
CA THR A 26 5.48 0.63 -6.48
C THR A 26 4.83 -0.75 -6.44
N VAL A 27 5.66 -1.78 -6.30
CA VAL A 27 5.21 -3.15 -6.06
C VAL A 27 5.03 -3.38 -4.57
N VAL A 28 3.83 -3.80 -4.18
CA VAL A 28 3.49 -4.17 -2.81
C VAL A 28 3.09 -5.64 -2.78
N GLU A 29 3.75 -6.43 -1.96
CA GLU A 29 3.32 -7.80 -1.69
C GLU A 29 2.19 -7.80 -0.66
N ILE A 30 1.03 -8.31 -1.03
CA ILE A 30 -0.09 -8.52 -0.10
C ILE A 30 0.02 -9.95 0.41
N SER A 31 0.84 -10.14 1.45
CA SER A 31 0.91 -11.45 2.12
C SER A 31 -0.47 -11.82 2.69
N PRO A 32 -0.76 -13.12 2.93
CA PRO A 32 -2.03 -13.59 3.48
C PRO A 32 -2.50 -12.77 4.70
N ASN A 33 -3.62 -12.07 4.53
CA ASN A 33 -4.23 -11.27 5.59
C ASN A 33 -5.21 -12.17 6.37
N LEU A 34 -4.81 -12.60 7.56
CA LEU A 34 -5.63 -13.45 8.42
C LEU A 34 -6.44 -12.61 9.40
N VAL A 35 -7.74 -12.87 9.52
CA VAL A 35 -8.59 -12.23 10.53
C VAL A 35 -8.27 -12.82 11.89
N THR A 36 -7.75 -12.02 12.81
CA THR A 36 -7.37 -12.49 14.16
C THR A 36 -8.46 -12.21 15.19
N GLN A 37 -9.18 -11.12 15.03
CA GLN A 37 -10.28 -10.74 15.92
C GLN A 37 -11.28 -9.87 15.17
N VAL A 38 -12.56 -10.07 15.42
CA VAL A 38 -13.64 -9.21 14.97
C VAL A 38 -14.21 -8.49 16.19
N LYS A 39 -14.26 -7.16 16.13
CA LYS A 39 -14.80 -6.29 17.16
C LYS A 39 -16.15 -5.75 16.72
N SER A 40 -17.08 -5.69 17.66
CA SER A 40 -18.44 -5.25 17.45
C SER A 40 -18.80 -4.14 18.44
N ASP A 41 -19.54 -3.16 17.94
CA ASP A 41 -20.04 -2.01 18.71
C ASP A 41 -20.98 -2.43 19.85
N ARG A 42 -21.79 -3.47 19.62
CA ARG A 42 -22.69 -4.04 20.64
C ARG A 42 -21.96 -4.92 21.66
N GLY A 43 -20.66 -5.15 21.46
CA GLY A 43 -19.84 -6.02 22.30
C GLY A 43 -19.05 -5.27 23.37
N LYS A 44 -17.97 -5.91 23.84
CA LYS A 44 -17.07 -5.35 24.86
C LYS A 44 -16.24 -4.17 24.34
N ASP A 45 -15.93 -4.16 23.05
CA ASP A 45 -15.02 -3.20 22.43
C ASP A 45 -15.66 -1.82 22.16
N ARG A 46 -17.00 -1.74 22.03
CA ARG A 46 -17.77 -0.50 21.77
C ARG A 46 -17.39 0.26 20.50
N TYR A 47 -16.92 -0.47 19.48
CA TYR A 47 -16.80 -0.01 18.10
C TYR A 47 -16.65 -1.20 17.15
N ASN A 48 -16.97 -0.98 15.88
CA ASN A 48 -16.76 -1.97 14.82
C ASN A 48 -15.34 -1.86 14.26
N ALA A 49 -14.61 -2.98 14.29
CA ALA A 49 -13.32 -3.09 13.66
C ALA A 49 -12.94 -4.55 13.40
N ILE A 50 -12.08 -4.76 12.41
CA ILE A 50 -11.47 -6.04 12.12
C ILE A 50 -9.98 -5.92 12.41
N GLN A 51 -9.43 -6.89 13.15
CA GLN A 51 -7.99 -7.01 13.35
C GLN A 51 -7.43 -8.02 12.35
N LEU A 52 -6.46 -7.56 11.56
CA LEU A 52 -5.72 -8.39 10.62
C LEU A 52 -4.33 -8.71 11.16
N GLY A 53 -3.93 -9.97 10.97
CA GLY A 53 -2.60 -10.50 11.22
C GLY A 53 -1.86 -10.76 9.92
N VAL A 54 -0.66 -10.18 9.78
CA VAL A 54 0.19 -10.35 8.59
C VAL A 54 1.62 -10.70 8.94
N GLY A 55 2.23 -11.48 8.05
CA GLY A 55 3.63 -11.89 8.10
C GLY A 55 3.91 -12.96 9.15
N THR A 56 5.03 -13.66 8.97
CA THR A 56 5.49 -14.70 9.90
C THR A 56 6.70 -14.22 10.69
N LYS A 57 6.78 -14.62 11.96
CA LYS A 57 7.92 -14.35 12.84
C LYS A 57 8.27 -15.61 13.62
N LYS A 58 9.54 -16.02 13.57
CA LYS A 58 10.04 -17.21 14.29
C LYS A 58 9.92 -17.09 15.81
N SER A 59 10.33 -15.94 16.35
CA SER A 59 10.32 -15.67 17.80
C SER A 59 9.21 -14.68 18.17
N VAL A 60 8.15 -15.20 18.79
CA VAL A 60 6.96 -14.45 19.21
C VAL A 60 6.73 -14.67 20.70
N LYS A 61 6.27 -13.63 21.41
CA LYS A 61 5.99 -13.74 22.85
C LYS A 61 4.76 -14.64 23.08
N LYS A 62 4.75 -15.41 24.17
CA LYS A 62 3.65 -16.33 24.53
C LYS A 62 2.24 -15.71 24.42
N PRO A 63 1.97 -14.47 24.90
CA PRO A 63 0.64 -13.85 24.78
C PRO A 63 0.20 -13.60 23.34
N GLN A 64 1.14 -13.21 22.46
CA GLN A 64 0.84 -12.99 21.04
C GLN A 64 0.52 -14.30 20.32
N LEU A 65 1.23 -15.39 20.66
CA LEU A 65 0.91 -16.73 20.16
C LEU A 65 -0.46 -17.19 20.63
N GLY A 66 -0.77 -17.01 21.92
CA GLY A 66 -2.08 -17.36 22.47
C GLY A 66 -3.22 -16.59 21.81
N HIS A 67 -3.00 -15.32 21.45
CA HIS A 67 -3.97 -14.52 20.71
C HIS A 67 -4.25 -15.08 19.31
N GLY A 68 -3.21 -15.44 18.55
CA GLY A 68 -3.37 -16.07 17.23
C GLY A 68 -4.06 -17.43 17.30
N LYS A 69 -3.72 -18.26 18.30
CA LYS A 69 -4.31 -19.59 18.50
C LYS A 69 -5.82 -19.55 18.74
N LYS A 70 -6.35 -18.50 19.39
CA LYS A 70 -7.80 -18.32 19.56
C LYS A 70 -8.55 -18.20 18.22
N ALA A 71 -7.88 -17.73 17.18
CA ALA A 71 -8.40 -17.63 15.82
C ALA A 71 -8.02 -18.83 14.94
N GLY A 72 -7.50 -19.92 15.53
CA GLY A 72 -7.05 -21.10 14.78
C GLY A 72 -5.71 -20.91 14.05
N ILE A 73 -4.95 -19.87 14.37
CA ILE A 73 -3.69 -19.55 13.69
C ILE A 73 -2.53 -20.04 14.54
N GLU A 74 -1.91 -21.14 14.13
CA GLU A 74 -0.80 -21.76 14.89
C GLU A 74 0.57 -21.11 14.63
N ARG A 75 0.69 -20.37 13.52
CA ARG A 75 1.93 -19.67 13.15
C ARG A 75 2.11 -18.36 13.92
N GLY A 76 3.37 -18.02 14.21
CA GLY A 76 3.72 -16.74 14.81
C GLY A 76 3.48 -15.57 13.85
N ILE A 77 2.52 -14.70 14.16
CA ILE A 77 2.20 -13.50 13.36
C ILE A 77 3.16 -12.36 13.69
N ARG A 78 3.65 -11.65 12.66
CA ARG A 78 4.59 -10.53 12.85
C ARG A 78 3.90 -9.22 13.18
N TRP A 79 2.82 -8.88 12.49
CA TRP A 79 2.10 -7.62 12.65
C TRP A 79 0.62 -7.85 12.88
N PHE A 80 0.06 -7.13 13.85
CA PHE A 80 -1.37 -7.00 14.08
C PHE A 80 -1.76 -5.54 13.84
N ARG A 81 -2.78 -5.31 13.00
CA ARG A 81 -3.35 -3.98 12.76
C ARG A 81 -4.85 -4.04 12.72
N GLU A 82 -5.48 -2.99 13.23
CA GLU A 82 -6.92 -2.83 13.22
C GLU A 82 -7.36 -1.94 12.06
N ILE A 83 -8.48 -2.31 11.48
CA ILE A 83 -9.17 -1.62 10.40
C ILE A 83 -10.57 -1.32 10.90
N ARG A 84 -10.96 -0.05 10.87
CA ARG A 84 -12.29 0.40 11.32
C ARG A 84 -13.31 0.18 10.22
N GLU A 85 -13.82 -1.04 10.16
CA GLU A 85 -14.83 -1.47 9.21
C GLU A 85 -15.79 -2.46 9.89
N ASP A 86 -17.00 -2.58 9.36
CA ASP A 86 -18.00 -3.53 9.83
C ASP A 86 -17.64 -4.94 9.36
N GLY A 87 -17.31 -5.80 10.32
CA GLY A 87 -16.89 -7.19 10.09
C GLY A 87 -17.97 -8.22 10.36
N GLN A 88 -19.26 -7.87 10.27
CA GLN A 88 -20.38 -8.72 10.69
C GLN A 88 -20.38 -10.12 10.05
N ASP A 89 -19.83 -10.25 8.83
CA ASP A 89 -19.82 -11.50 8.08
C ASP A 89 -18.51 -12.29 8.17
N LEU A 90 -17.50 -11.76 8.88
CA LEU A 90 -16.17 -12.37 8.94
C LEU A 90 -15.98 -13.16 10.24
N LYS A 91 -15.35 -14.34 10.12
CA LYS A 91 -14.99 -15.17 11.26
C LYS A 91 -13.49 -15.05 11.54
N PRO A 92 -13.05 -15.12 12.80
CA PRO A 92 -11.63 -15.29 13.11
C PRO A 92 -11.07 -16.54 12.41
N GLY A 93 -9.86 -16.44 11.86
CA GLY A 93 -9.21 -17.49 11.08
C GLY A 93 -9.43 -17.40 9.57
N THR A 94 -10.39 -16.59 9.10
CA THR A 94 -10.60 -16.38 7.67
C THR A 94 -9.40 -15.65 7.04
N GLU A 95 -8.94 -16.16 5.90
CA GLU A 95 -7.96 -15.50 5.06
C GLU A 95 -8.66 -14.62 4.03
N ILE A 96 -8.21 -13.37 3.91
CA ILE A 96 -8.70 -12.44 2.90
C ILE A 96 -7.65 -12.28 1.82
N LYS A 97 -8.05 -12.58 0.58
CA LYS A 97 -7.17 -12.54 -0.59
C LYS A 97 -7.21 -11.17 -1.27
N LEU A 98 -6.18 -10.91 -2.06
CA LEU A 98 -5.97 -9.66 -2.80
C LEU A 98 -7.12 -9.35 -3.77
N ASP A 99 -7.55 -10.35 -4.53
CA ASP A 99 -8.54 -10.30 -5.60
C ASP A 99 -9.97 -10.03 -5.10
N GLN A 100 -10.25 -10.39 -3.86
CA GLN A 100 -11.55 -10.12 -3.22
C GLN A 100 -11.76 -8.64 -2.90
N VAL A 101 -10.69 -7.84 -2.83
CA VAL A 101 -10.74 -6.45 -2.34
C VAL A 101 -10.38 -5.45 -3.44
N PHE A 102 -9.34 -5.73 -4.22
CA PHE A 102 -8.79 -4.81 -5.21
C PHE A 102 -8.98 -5.30 -6.63
N SER A 103 -9.22 -4.34 -7.52
CA SER A 103 -9.32 -4.52 -8.97
C SER A 103 -8.48 -3.46 -9.67
N ILE A 104 -8.10 -3.73 -10.92
CA ILE A 104 -7.33 -2.77 -11.72
C ILE A 104 -8.20 -1.52 -11.97
N GLY A 105 -7.61 -0.33 -11.87
CA GLY A 105 -8.32 0.94 -11.98
C GLY A 105 -8.93 1.45 -10.67
N ASP A 106 -8.81 0.70 -9.57
CA ASP A 106 -9.20 1.20 -8.25
C ASP A 106 -8.30 2.34 -7.78
N SER A 107 -8.91 3.28 -7.04
CA SER A 107 -8.21 4.34 -6.33
C SER A 107 -8.00 3.94 -4.88
N VAL A 108 -6.75 4.01 -4.42
CA VAL A 108 -6.34 3.57 -3.09
C VAL A 108 -5.66 4.68 -2.30
N LYS A 109 -5.80 4.58 -0.98
CA LYS A 109 -5.06 5.34 0.03
C LYS A 109 -4.07 4.41 0.69
N VAL A 110 -2.80 4.78 0.66
CA VAL A 110 -1.72 3.98 1.25
C VAL A 110 -1.16 4.71 2.46
N THR A 111 -1.19 4.05 3.61
CA THR A 111 -0.70 4.56 4.90
C THR A 111 0.47 3.74 5.37
N ALA A 112 1.59 4.37 5.69
CA ALA A 112 2.77 3.70 6.23
C ALA A 112 3.61 4.62 7.12
N THR A 113 4.58 4.04 7.82
CA THR A 113 5.60 4.82 8.53
C THR A 113 6.61 5.37 7.53
N SER A 114 6.81 6.69 7.54
CA SER A 114 7.77 7.37 6.68
C SER A 114 9.23 7.01 7.03
N LYS A 115 10.13 7.12 6.06
CA LYS A 115 11.57 6.90 6.28
C LYS A 115 12.09 7.91 7.31
N GLY A 116 12.78 7.42 8.33
CA GLY A 116 13.46 8.26 9.32
C GLY A 116 14.61 9.06 8.70
N LYS A 117 14.77 10.30 9.14
CA LYS A 117 15.83 11.22 8.70
C LYS A 117 16.67 11.76 9.87
N GLY A 118 16.44 11.27 11.09
CA GLY A 118 17.13 11.69 12.32
C GLY A 118 16.77 13.11 12.74
N PHE A 119 17.67 13.75 13.50
CA PHE A 119 17.55 15.17 13.84
C PHE A 119 17.84 16.02 12.59
N ALA A 120 16.82 16.75 12.12
CA ALA A 120 16.90 17.59 10.94
C ALA A 120 16.88 19.08 11.31
N GLY A 121 17.80 19.85 10.73
CA GLY A 121 17.78 21.31 10.78
C GLY A 121 16.59 21.92 10.03
N VAL A 122 16.33 23.20 10.26
CA VAL A 122 15.14 23.91 9.74
C VAL A 122 15.05 23.95 8.21
N VAL A 123 16.19 24.01 7.51
CA VAL A 123 16.22 23.98 6.05
C VAL A 123 15.67 22.66 5.51
N LYS A 124 16.12 21.52 6.06
CA LYS A 124 15.68 20.18 5.60
C LYS A 124 14.27 19.83 6.09
N ARG A 125 13.93 20.23 7.32
CA ARG A 125 12.67 19.87 7.97
C ARG A 125 11.49 20.71 7.47
N HIS A 126 11.70 22.01 7.29
CA HIS A 126 10.63 22.99 7.00
C HIS A 126 10.85 23.79 5.71
N GLY A 127 11.93 23.55 4.97
CA GLY A 127 12.21 24.25 3.70
C GLY A 127 12.64 25.70 3.87
N PHE A 128 13.24 26.08 5.00
CA PHE A 128 13.71 27.46 5.21
C PHE A 128 14.85 27.81 4.24
N HIS A 129 14.84 29.03 3.71
CA HIS A 129 15.84 29.51 2.74
C HIS A 129 17.24 29.70 3.35
N GLY A 130 17.32 30.05 4.63
CA GLY A 130 18.59 30.41 5.29
C GLY A 130 19.02 31.85 4.99
N GLY A 131 20.26 32.19 5.33
CA GLY A 131 20.86 33.50 5.05
C GLY A 131 21.62 33.51 3.71
N PRO A 132 22.02 34.70 3.22
CA PRO A 132 22.92 34.82 2.07
C PRO A 132 24.24 34.08 2.34
N LYS A 133 24.94 33.63 1.30
CA LYS A 133 26.25 32.93 1.45
C LYS A 133 27.44 33.88 1.42
N THR A 134 27.28 35.07 0.87
CA THR A 134 28.32 36.08 0.65
C THR A 134 27.88 37.43 1.25
N HIS A 135 28.64 38.51 0.99
CA HIS A 135 28.36 39.88 1.48
C HIS A 135 28.32 40.00 3.01
N GLY A 136 29.40 39.58 3.67
CA GLY A 136 29.60 39.80 5.11
C GLY A 136 28.80 38.87 6.02
N GLN A 137 28.17 37.83 5.47
CA GLN A 137 27.57 36.79 6.29
C GLN A 137 28.65 35.99 7.05
N SER A 138 28.38 35.71 8.32
CA SER A 138 29.27 34.94 9.21
C SER A 138 28.86 33.45 9.26
N ASP A 139 28.13 33.03 10.28
CA ASP A 139 27.83 31.61 10.56
C ASP A 139 26.37 31.20 10.26
N ARG A 140 25.55 32.12 9.75
CA ARG A 140 24.07 31.96 9.71
C ARG A 140 23.51 31.46 8.38
N HIS A 141 24.32 30.82 7.55
CA HIS A 141 23.92 30.39 6.20
C HIS A 141 22.67 29.49 6.23
N ARG A 142 22.55 28.64 7.25
CA ARG A 142 21.44 27.68 7.41
C ARG A 142 20.64 27.89 8.69
N ALA A 143 20.80 29.06 9.32
CA ALA A 143 20.11 29.40 10.55
C ALA A 143 18.61 29.67 10.31
N PRO A 144 17.75 29.53 11.34
CA PRO A 144 16.31 29.78 11.22
C PRO A 144 15.90 31.25 11.08
N GLY A 145 16.81 32.19 11.32
CA GLY A 145 16.47 33.60 11.47
C GLY A 145 15.77 33.89 12.80
N SER A 146 14.93 34.93 12.83
CA SER A 146 14.23 35.33 14.06
C SER A 146 13.17 34.30 14.49
N ILE A 147 13.17 33.98 15.80
CA ILE A 147 12.23 33.04 16.41
C ILE A 147 10.95 33.69 16.93
N GLY A 148 10.91 35.02 17.06
CA GLY A 148 9.76 35.78 17.57
C GLY A 148 10.01 37.29 17.65
N SER A 149 8.95 38.02 18.01
CA SER A 149 9.02 39.45 18.32
C SER A 149 9.62 39.69 19.71
N GLY A 150 10.10 40.91 19.99
CA GLY A 150 10.67 41.32 21.28
C GLY A 150 9.62 41.43 22.40
N THR A 151 9.27 42.66 22.78
CA THR A 151 8.49 42.96 24.01
C THR A 151 7.10 42.33 24.05
N THR A 152 6.34 42.42 22.96
CA THR A 152 5.01 41.80 22.83
C THR A 152 5.11 40.74 21.73
N PRO A 153 4.93 39.43 22.01
CA PRO A 153 4.38 38.77 23.20
C PRO A 153 5.39 38.34 24.30
N GLY A 154 6.68 38.66 24.18
CA GLY A 154 7.69 38.28 25.18
C GLY A 154 7.98 36.78 25.30
N ARG A 155 7.49 35.95 24.36
CA ARG A 155 7.69 34.49 24.35
C ARG A 155 7.59 33.93 22.94
N VAL A 156 8.10 32.71 22.74
CA VAL A 156 7.92 31.97 21.49
C VAL A 156 6.55 31.30 21.48
N TYR A 157 5.80 31.44 20.38
CA TYR A 157 4.51 30.77 20.22
C TYR A 157 4.66 29.25 20.07
N LYS A 158 3.69 28.50 20.62
CA LYS A 158 3.60 27.05 20.41
C LYS A 158 3.43 26.75 18.91
N GLY A 159 4.05 25.67 18.44
CA GLY A 159 4.03 25.30 17.02
C GLY A 159 5.01 26.07 16.13
N LYS A 160 5.86 26.95 16.69
CA LYS A 160 6.93 27.59 15.93
C LYS A 160 7.84 26.54 15.27
N LYS A 161 8.04 26.66 13.96
CA LYS A 161 8.87 25.74 13.17
C LYS A 161 10.33 25.86 13.58
N MET A 162 10.88 24.80 14.16
CA MET A 162 12.28 24.69 14.60
C MET A 162 12.89 23.36 14.16
N ALA A 163 14.20 23.19 14.37
CA ALA A 163 14.90 21.93 14.15
C ALA A 163 14.30 20.81 15.05
N GLY A 164 14.50 19.56 14.66
CA GLY A 164 13.99 18.43 15.42
C GLY A 164 14.00 17.13 14.65
N HIS A 165 13.55 16.05 15.29
CA HIS A 165 13.41 14.75 14.63
C HIS A 165 12.47 14.84 13.42
N MET A 166 12.85 14.18 12.32
CA MET A 166 12.08 14.16 11.08
C MET A 166 11.93 12.73 10.56
N GLY A 167 10.70 12.37 10.15
CA GLY A 167 10.36 11.03 9.67
C GLY A 167 9.99 10.08 10.82
N VAL A 168 9.81 8.79 10.51
CA VAL A 168 9.23 7.80 11.44
C VAL A 168 7.80 8.18 11.89
N GLU A 169 7.14 8.99 11.07
CA GLU A 169 5.75 9.42 11.28
C GLU A 169 4.82 8.61 10.38
N THR A 170 3.58 8.40 10.83
CA THR A 170 2.55 7.74 10.01
C THR A 170 2.02 8.72 8.97
N VAL A 171 2.24 8.41 7.69
CA VAL A 171 1.88 9.27 6.56
C VAL A 171 0.95 8.49 5.64
N SER A 172 -0.08 9.15 5.11
CA SER A 172 -0.99 8.60 4.11
C SER A 172 -0.88 9.36 2.80
N VAL A 173 -0.78 8.63 1.69
CA VAL A 173 -0.90 9.17 0.34
C VAL A 173 -2.24 8.68 -0.23
N LYS A 174 -3.06 9.60 -0.75
CA LYS A 174 -4.40 9.30 -1.27
C LYS A 174 -4.39 9.29 -2.80
N ASN A 175 -5.42 8.69 -3.38
CA ASN A 175 -5.71 8.70 -4.81
C ASN A 175 -4.60 8.08 -5.68
N LEU A 176 -3.91 7.06 -5.16
CA LEU A 176 -3.01 6.26 -5.98
C LEU A 176 -3.84 5.26 -6.79
N GLU A 177 -3.42 4.99 -8.02
CA GLU A 177 -4.15 4.13 -8.95
C GLU A 177 -3.55 2.72 -8.93
N VAL A 178 -4.38 1.68 -8.92
CA VAL A 178 -3.95 0.29 -9.11
C VAL A 178 -3.78 0.02 -10.60
N THR A 179 -2.54 -0.22 -11.03
CA THR A 179 -2.22 -0.45 -12.45
C THR A 179 -2.11 -1.92 -12.82
N GLY A 180 -1.95 -2.80 -11.84
CA GLY A 180 -1.80 -4.24 -12.09
C GLY A 180 -1.97 -5.06 -10.83
N LEU A 181 -2.41 -6.30 -11.01
CA LEU A 181 -2.71 -7.25 -9.94
C LEU A 181 -2.22 -8.63 -10.39
N ASP A 182 -1.27 -9.20 -9.63
CA ASP A 182 -0.76 -10.56 -9.84
C ASP A 182 -1.30 -11.45 -8.73
N LYS A 183 -2.20 -12.37 -9.10
CA LYS A 183 -2.90 -13.27 -8.16
C LYS A 183 -1.99 -14.40 -7.65
N GLU A 184 -1.08 -14.89 -8.49
CA GLU A 184 -0.21 -16.01 -8.14
C GLU A 184 0.84 -15.58 -7.12
N LYS A 185 1.43 -14.41 -7.34
CA LYS A 185 2.49 -13.86 -6.47
C LYS A 185 1.95 -12.93 -5.38
N ASN A 186 0.63 -12.72 -5.34
CA ASN A 186 -0.05 -11.77 -4.45
C ASN A 186 0.58 -10.36 -4.50
N LEU A 187 0.86 -9.86 -5.70
CA LEU A 187 1.47 -8.54 -5.88
C LEU A 187 0.42 -7.53 -6.33
N LEU A 188 0.39 -6.39 -5.65
CA LEU A 188 -0.35 -5.21 -6.05
C LEU A 188 0.61 -4.17 -6.61
N ILE A 189 0.35 -3.71 -7.83
CA ILE A 189 1.13 -2.66 -8.48
C ILE A 189 0.36 -1.35 -8.38
N VAL A 190 0.93 -0.41 -7.62
CA VAL A 190 0.32 0.90 -7.36
C VAL A 190 1.12 1.99 -8.06
N LYS A 191 0.45 2.84 -8.84
CA LYS A 191 1.05 3.99 -9.50
C LYS A 191 1.59 4.99 -8.49
N GLY A 192 2.83 5.42 -8.67
CA GLY A 192 3.51 6.42 -7.86
C GLY A 192 4.25 5.86 -6.65
N ALA A 193 4.61 6.76 -5.74
CA ALA A 193 5.45 6.48 -4.59
C ALA A 193 4.63 6.16 -3.33
N VAL A 194 4.95 5.06 -2.68
CA VAL A 194 4.38 4.66 -1.39
C VAL A 194 5.29 5.11 -0.24
N PRO A 195 4.77 5.61 0.90
CA PRO A 195 5.60 5.96 2.05
C PRO A 195 6.36 4.75 2.63
N GLY A 196 7.52 5.01 3.23
CA GLY A 196 8.34 3.99 3.90
C GLY A 196 9.46 3.37 3.05
N SER A 197 10.27 2.55 3.70
CA SER A 197 11.36 1.78 3.06
C SER A 197 10.84 0.47 2.46
N SER A 198 11.66 -0.15 1.61
CA SER A 198 11.45 -1.55 1.23
C SER A 198 11.41 -2.43 2.48
N GLY A 199 10.51 -3.42 2.50
CA GLY A 199 10.24 -4.28 3.65
C GLY A 199 9.34 -3.67 4.72
N SER A 200 8.90 -2.41 4.57
CA SER A 200 7.98 -1.79 5.53
C SER A 200 6.54 -2.24 5.33
N LEU A 201 5.80 -2.35 6.44
CA LEU A 201 4.37 -2.64 6.45
C LEU A 201 3.61 -1.41 5.94
N VAL A 202 2.70 -1.63 5.00
CA VAL A 202 1.82 -0.62 4.43
C VAL A 202 0.37 -1.06 4.61
N LYS A 203 -0.51 -0.11 4.93
CA LYS A 203 -1.96 -0.32 4.94
C LYS A 203 -2.54 0.31 3.69
N ILE A 204 -3.22 -0.48 2.88
CA ILE A 204 -3.84 -0.03 1.63
C ILE A 204 -5.34 -0.09 1.80
N GLU A 205 -6.02 1.03 1.57
CA GLU A 205 -7.45 1.22 1.75
C GLU A 205 -8.05 1.67 0.41
N LYS A 206 -9.06 0.95 -0.09
CA LYS A 206 -9.81 1.29 -1.29
C LYS A 206 -10.71 2.50 -1.02
N LEU A 207 -10.59 3.53 -1.85
CA LEU A 207 -11.41 4.74 -1.77
C LEU A 207 -12.55 4.77 -2.80
N GLY A 208 -12.41 4.04 -3.91
CA GLY A 208 -13.34 4.04 -5.04
C GLY A 208 -12.63 3.73 -6.35
N LYS A 209 -13.14 4.24 -7.48
CA LYS A 209 -12.49 4.13 -8.81
C LYS A 209 -11.59 5.34 -9.10
N ALA A 210 -10.48 5.11 -9.80
CA ALA A 210 -9.56 6.18 -10.20
C ALA A 210 -10.18 7.09 -11.25
N ARG A 211 -9.99 8.41 -11.11
CA ARG A 211 -10.44 9.40 -12.11
C ARG A 211 -9.56 9.30 -13.35
N GLY A 212 -10.15 8.90 -14.48
CA GLY A 212 -9.46 8.83 -15.78
C GLY A 212 -8.83 7.48 -16.11
N TYR A 213 -9.21 6.40 -15.42
CA TYR A 213 -8.88 5.04 -15.84
C TYR A 213 -9.66 4.71 -17.12
N THR A 214 -8.94 4.63 -18.24
CA THR A 214 -9.44 3.96 -19.44
C THR A 214 -9.04 2.50 -19.29
N PRO A 215 -10.00 1.56 -19.19
CA PRO A 215 -9.69 0.14 -19.17
C PRO A 215 -8.84 -0.22 -20.39
N PRO A 216 -7.79 -1.04 -20.25
CA PRO A 216 -7.23 -1.74 -21.40
C PRO A 216 -8.38 -2.43 -22.15
N PRO A 217 -8.41 -2.39 -23.49
CA PRO A 217 -9.42 -3.11 -24.25
C PRO A 217 -9.41 -4.58 -23.81
N GLU A 218 -10.60 -5.15 -23.59
CA GLU A 218 -10.74 -6.57 -23.29
C GLU A 218 -10.00 -7.36 -24.37
N GLU A 219 -9.10 -8.25 -23.95
CA GLU A 219 -8.49 -9.23 -24.85
C GLU A 219 -9.66 -10.01 -25.44
N LYS A 220 -9.99 -9.76 -26.70
CA LYS A 220 -10.94 -10.58 -27.43
C LYS A 220 -10.38 -11.99 -27.36
N GLU A 221 -11.18 -12.93 -26.86
CA GLU A 221 -10.92 -14.35 -27.04
C GLU A 221 -10.58 -14.53 -28.52
N GLU A 222 -9.35 -14.95 -28.80
CA GLU A 222 -8.98 -15.35 -30.15
C GLU A 222 -9.96 -16.49 -30.51
N GLU A 223 -10.96 -16.18 -31.34
CA GLU A 223 -11.79 -17.20 -31.96
C GLU A 223 -10.82 -18.20 -32.60
N GLU A 224 -10.77 -19.41 -32.03
CA GLU A 224 -10.06 -20.53 -32.61
C GLU A 224 -10.52 -20.65 -34.06
N LEU A 225 -9.66 -20.27 -34.99
CA LEU A 225 -9.88 -20.48 -36.41
C LEU A 225 -10.17 -21.98 -36.60
N PRO A 226 -11.31 -22.37 -37.18
CA PRO A 226 -11.63 -23.78 -37.35
C PRO A 226 -10.57 -24.42 -38.24
N THR A 227 -9.87 -25.42 -37.70
CA THR A 227 -9.04 -26.34 -38.48
C THR A 227 -9.84 -26.85 -39.67
N PRO A 228 -9.35 -26.72 -40.92
CA PRO A 228 -10.07 -27.30 -42.05
C PRO A 228 -10.03 -28.82 -41.91
N GLU A 229 -11.20 -29.42 -41.72
CA GLU A 229 -11.39 -30.86 -41.86
C GLU A 229 -10.88 -31.29 -43.23
N ALA A 230 -9.86 -32.15 -43.23
CA ALA A 230 -9.42 -32.83 -44.42
C ALA A 230 -10.55 -33.77 -44.88
N THR A 231 -11.34 -33.31 -45.85
CA THR A 231 -12.22 -34.17 -46.65
C THR A 231 -11.39 -35.28 -47.26
N ALA A 232 -11.54 -36.49 -46.73
CA ALA A 232 -11.12 -37.72 -47.38
C ALA A 232 -11.94 -37.90 -48.66
N PRO A 233 -11.34 -38.18 -49.83
CA PRO A 233 -12.09 -38.67 -50.97
C PRO A 233 -12.32 -40.19 -50.78
N GLU A 234 -13.55 -40.57 -50.49
CA GLU A 234 -14.02 -41.93 -50.77
C GLU A 234 -14.33 -42.08 -52.27
N GLY A 235 -13.82 -43.16 -52.85
CA GLY A 235 -14.47 -43.85 -53.98
C GLY A 235 -13.66 -43.90 -55.28
N GLY A 236 -13.34 -45.11 -55.72
CA GLY A 236 -13.04 -45.37 -57.13
C GLY A 236 -12.08 -46.53 -57.40
N VAL A 237 -12.62 -47.75 -57.44
CA VAL A 237 -11.99 -49.00 -57.91
C VAL A 237 -11.67 -48.91 -59.40
N GLU A 238 -10.54 -49.46 -59.88
CA GLU A 238 -10.45 -50.22 -61.15
C GLU A 238 -9.06 -50.84 -61.44
N ASN A 239 -9.02 -52.17 -61.32
CA ASN A 239 -8.43 -53.19 -62.20
C ASN A 239 -7.08 -53.02 -62.94
N ALA A 240 -6.33 -54.13 -62.86
CA ALA A 240 -5.64 -54.87 -63.93
C ALA A 240 -4.13 -54.70 -64.15
N SER A 241 -3.49 -55.88 -64.15
CA SER A 241 -2.17 -56.29 -64.69
C SER A 241 -0.96 -56.11 -63.78
#